data_AF-A0AAD7UJW8-F1
#
_entry.id   AF-A0AAD7UJW8-F1
#
_cell.length_a   1.000
_cell.length_b   1.000
_cell.length_c   1.000
_cell.angle_alpha   90.00
_cell.angle_beta   90.00
_cell.angle_gamma   90.00
#
_symmetry.space_group_name_H-M   'P 1'
#
loop_
_entity.id
_entity.type
_entity.pdbx_description
1 polymer ?
#
loop_
_entity_poly.entity_id
_entity_poly.type
_entity_poly.pdbx_seq_one_letter_code
_entity_poly.pdbx_strand_id
1 'polypeptide(L)'
;MSEATAISPMGEGWYDSPSLYKPEQVAGWKRVCEAVHGEGGLMLAQLWHIGRAGHTDGLGERHQIEGDGVYTADTTKQPHKTPRALEIGEVEANVCDYKQAALNAKEAGFDGVEVHSANGYFIDQFLQSTSNVRTDAYGGSVENRYRFLKEIFEAVFEVFEPSRVGVKLSPNGVYNGMGSADNIETFEYVMTEIEKLGFAYVKKLLKTTPIVANCGYTPESAEAAVAAGDPQAVAFGRPTLSNPDYVDRLKNGNPIADTLPNDQWFGRAEHRLTPEKGYIDIPVKYNPAVAA
;
A
#
# COMPACT_ATOMS: atom_id res chain seq x y z
N MET A 1 -4.96 -0.33 8.45
CA MET A 1 -3.74 -0.15 7.65
C MET A 1 -3.55 1.32 7.41
N SER A 2 -2.32 1.83 7.50
CA SER A 2 -2.02 3.23 7.19
C SER A 2 -2.21 3.51 5.69
N GLU A 3 -2.24 4.79 5.35
CA GLU A 3 -1.95 5.21 3.98
C GLU A 3 -0.52 4.84 3.55
N ALA A 4 -0.27 4.84 2.24
CA ALA A 4 1.03 4.54 1.66
C ALA A 4 2.08 5.52 2.20
N THR A 5 3.12 4.98 2.84
CA THR A 5 4.10 5.76 3.59
C THR A 5 5.49 5.60 2.98
N ALA A 6 6.08 6.69 2.51
CA ALA A 6 7.35 6.64 1.79
C ALA A 6 8.52 6.19 2.68
N ILE A 7 9.29 5.22 2.20
CA ILE A 7 10.41 4.60 2.94
C ILE A 7 11.70 5.42 2.91
N SER A 8 11.82 6.37 1.98
CA SER A 8 13.01 7.21 1.80
C SER A 8 12.64 8.49 1.05
N PRO A 9 13.50 9.51 1.05
CA PRO A 9 13.27 10.74 0.27
C PRO A 9 13.03 10.47 -1.23
N MET A 10 13.67 9.42 -1.78
CA MET A 10 13.51 9.06 -3.19
C MET A 10 12.18 8.36 -3.48
N GLY A 11 11.59 7.72 -2.46
CA GLY A 11 10.29 7.06 -2.56
C GLY A 11 9.10 8.00 -2.44
N GLU A 12 9.33 9.27 -2.08
CA GLU A 12 8.28 10.28 -2.04
C GLU A 12 7.80 10.63 -3.45
N GLY A 13 6.52 10.97 -3.57
CA GLY A 13 6.06 11.55 -4.82
C GLY A 13 4.63 12.04 -4.89
N TRP A 14 3.86 11.95 -3.81
CA TRP A 14 2.66 12.77 -3.65
C TRP A 14 2.95 13.90 -2.67
N TYR A 15 2.39 15.06 -2.96
CA TYR A 15 2.45 16.20 -2.05
C TYR A 15 1.76 15.86 -0.72
N ASP A 16 2.37 16.24 0.40
CA ASP A 16 1.88 16.01 1.76
C ASP A 16 1.63 14.54 2.15
N SER A 17 2.06 13.55 1.34
CA SER A 17 2.02 12.15 1.76
C SER A 17 3.02 11.89 2.90
N PRO A 18 2.68 11.03 3.87
CA PRO A 18 3.57 10.76 4.98
C PRO A 18 4.76 9.89 4.55
N SER A 19 5.78 9.93 5.39
CA SER A 19 7.00 9.14 5.25
C SER A 19 7.44 8.58 6.59
N LEU A 20 8.41 7.66 6.55
CA LEU A 20 8.88 6.93 7.74
C LEU A 20 10.40 6.68 7.68
N TYR A 21 11.16 7.74 7.43
CA TYR A 21 12.63 7.68 7.32
C TYR A 21 13.36 8.72 8.19
N LYS A 22 12.65 9.70 8.77
CA LYS A 22 13.21 10.68 9.73
C LYS A 22 12.72 10.44 11.16
N PRO A 23 13.52 10.77 12.18
CA PRO A 23 13.09 10.66 13.58
C PRO A 23 11.80 11.42 13.91
N GLU A 24 11.59 12.59 13.33
CA GLU A 24 10.38 13.40 13.57
C GLU A 24 9.12 12.73 13.01
N GLN A 25 9.26 11.99 11.91
CA GLN A 25 8.18 11.22 11.30
C GLN A 25 7.82 10.01 12.16
N VAL A 26 8.83 9.31 12.71
CA VAL A 26 8.62 8.21 13.67
C VAL A 26 7.87 8.71 14.90
N ALA A 27 8.28 9.85 15.47
CA ALA A 27 7.56 10.47 16.59
C ALA A 27 6.13 10.87 16.23
N GLY A 28 5.90 11.34 15.00
CA GLY A 28 4.57 11.62 14.45
C GLY A 28 3.69 10.38 14.42
N TRP A 29 4.16 9.31 13.78
CA TRP A 29 3.46 8.03 13.68
C TRP A 29 3.23 7.37 15.03
N LYS A 30 4.16 7.53 15.98
CA LYS A 30 3.99 7.01 17.33
C LYS A 30 2.72 7.52 18.01
N ARG A 31 2.41 8.81 17.86
CA ARG A 31 1.17 9.38 18.39
C ARG A 31 -0.07 8.76 17.74
N VAL A 32 0.00 8.43 16.45
CA VAL A 32 -1.08 7.79 15.71
C VAL A 32 -1.28 6.35 16.19
N CYS A 33 -0.20 5.57 16.29
CA CYS A 33 -0.24 4.21 16.82
C CYS A 33 -0.77 4.17 18.25
N GLU A 34 -0.29 5.06 19.13
CA GLU A 34 -0.79 5.19 20.51
C GLU A 34 -2.29 5.51 20.57
N ALA A 35 -2.78 6.40 19.69
CA ALA A 35 -4.21 6.71 19.62
C ALA A 35 -5.03 5.51 19.14
N VAL A 36 -4.57 4.79 18.11
CA VAL A 36 -5.25 3.57 17.61
C VAL A 36 -5.27 2.47 18.67
N HIS A 37 -4.14 2.25 19.34
CA HIS A 37 -4.02 1.26 20.42
C HIS A 37 -4.86 1.64 21.64
N GLY A 38 -5.00 2.94 21.94
CA GLY A 38 -5.87 3.46 23.00
C GLY A 38 -7.35 3.09 22.81
N GLU A 39 -7.79 2.96 21.55
CA GLU A 39 -9.12 2.49 21.18
C GLU A 39 -9.17 0.96 20.93
N GLY A 40 -8.09 0.23 21.23
CA GLY A 40 -8.00 -1.23 21.06
C GLY A 40 -7.82 -1.71 19.61
N GLY A 41 -7.52 -0.80 18.68
CA GLY A 41 -7.25 -1.13 17.28
C GLY A 41 -5.84 -1.71 17.07
N LEU A 42 -5.61 -2.25 15.88
CA LEU A 42 -4.27 -2.66 15.39
C LEU A 42 -3.94 -1.87 14.12
N MET A 43 -2.65 -1.59 13.90
CA MET A 43 -2.20 -0.80 12.77
C MET A 43 -0.97 -1.38 12.10
N LEU A 44 -1.05 -1.55 10.78
CA LEU A 44 0.08 -1.88 9.91
C LEU A 44 0.52 -0.65 9.12
N ALA A 45 1.83 -0.44 8.99
CA ALA A 45 2.39 0.58 8.11
C ALA A 45 2.52 0.04 6.69
N GLN A 46 1.91 0.71 5.70
CA GLN A 46 2.11 0.35 4.29
C GLN A 46 3.40 1.01 3.77
N LEU A 47 4.47 0.22 3.65
CA LEU A 47 5.77 0.66 3.17
C LEU A 47 5.72 0.86 1.66
N TRP A 48 6.07 2.06 1.22
CA TRP A 48 5.82 2.48 -0.15
C TRP A 48 7.00 3.25 -0.75
N HIS A 49 7.12 3.13 -2.07
CA HIS A 49 8.06 3.89 -2.89
C HIS A 49 7.38 4.17 -4.23
N ILE A 50 7.36 5.43 -4.68
CA ILE A 50 6.60 5.83 -5.87
C ILE A 50 7.18 5.26 -7.19
N GLY A 51 8.51 5.12 -7.26
CA GLY A 51 9.21 4.68 -8.47
C GLY A 51 8.96 5.64 -9.63
N ARG A 52 8.75 5.11 -10.84
CA ARG A 52 8.52 5.92 -12.05
C ARG A 52 7.23 6.77 -12.06
N ALA A 53 6.32 6.54 -11.11
CA ALA A 53 5.08 7.30 -11.05
C ALA A 53 5.28 8.74 -10.53
N GLY A 54 6.44 9.05 -9.94
CA GLY A 54 6.81 10.39 -9.50
C GLY A 54 7.30 11.32 -10.61
N HIS A 55 7.51 12.59 -10.29
CA HIS A 55 7.96 13.63 -11.22
C HIS A 55 9.42 14.10 -11.05
N THR A 56 10.00 13.90 -9.86
CA THR A 56 11.45 14.08 -9.67
C THR A 56 12.22 13.18 -10.63
N ASP A 57 13.54 13.32 -10.76
CA ASP A 57 14.36 12.48 -11.68
C ASP A 57 14.38 11.03 -11.17
N GLY A 58 13.20 10.41 -11.29
CA GLY A 58 12.71 9.30 -10.52
C GLY A 58 13.44 8.05 -10.95
N LEU A 59 13.99 7.40 -9.95
CA LEU A 59 14.56 6.08 -10.07
C LEU A 59 13.41 5.10 -10.31
N GLY A 60 13.50 4.33 -11.39
CA GLY A 60 12.44 3.42 -11.79
C GLY A 60 12.73 2.75 -13.12
N GLU A 61 11.89 1.80 -13.49
CA GLU A 61 12.08 1.03 -14.73
C GLU A 61 11.80 1.87 -15.98
N ARG A 62 12.62 1.70 -17.04
CA ARG A 62 12.81 2.64 -18.17
C ARG A 62 11.55 3.07 -18.92
N HIS A 63 10.46 2.36 -18.78
CA HIS A 63 9.23 2.64 -19.49
C HIS A 63 8.47 3.81 -18.83
N GLN A 64 8.25 4.90 -19.56
CA GLN A 64 7.49 6.05 -19.09
C GLN A 64 5.99 5.73 -19.01
N ILE A 65 5.29 6.26 -18.01
CA ILE A 65 3.84 6.13 -17.94
C ILE A 65 3.20 7.06 -18.99
N GLU A 66 2.34 6.50 -19.84
CA GLU A 66 1.48 7.27 -20.75
C GLU A 66 0.27 7.83 -19.98
N GLY A 67 -0.08 9.10 -20.16
CA GLY A 67 -1.26 9.70 -19.54
C GLY A 67 -1.13 11.19 -19.21
N ASP A 68 -2.07 11.68 -18.41
CA ASP A 68 -2.31 13.10 -18.10
C ASP A 68 -1.29 13.70 -17.10
N GLY A 69 -0.24 12.94 -16.75
CA GLY A 69 0.83 13.39 -15.85
C GLY A 69 0.55 13.21 -14.36
N VAL A 70 1.46 13.72 -13.53
CA VAL A 70 1.50 13.59 -12.07
C VAL A 70 1.56 14.97 -11.41
N TYR A 71 0.99 15.10 -10.21
CA TYR A 71 1.07 16.33 -9.44
C TYR A 71 2.45 16.49 -8.78
N THR A 72 3.06 17.66 -8.93
CA THR A 72 4.32 18.02 -8.30
C THR A 72 4.13 18.72 -6.95
N ALA A 73 5.24 18.96 -6.24
CA ALA A 73 5.24 19.62 -4.93
C ALA A 73 4.69 21.06 -4.95
N ASP A 74 4.61 21.71 -6.12
CA ASP A 74 3.94 22.99 -6.32
C ASP A 74 2.44 22.85 -6.62
N THR A 75 1.89 21.64 -6.48
CA THR A 75 0.49 21.26 -6.75
C THR A 75 0.07 21.45 -8.21
N THR A 76 1.02 21.59 -9.13
CA THR A 76 0.73 21.62 -10.57
C THR A 76 0.81 20.23 -11.17
N LYS A 77 0.01 19.97 -12.21
CA LYS A 77 0.07 18.71 -12.95
C LYS A 77 1.13 18.82 -14.04
N GLN A 78 2.08 17.91 -14.04
CA GLN A 78 3.20 17.89 -14.98
C GLN A 78 3.26 16.54 -15.71
N PRO A 79 3.70 16.50 -16.99
CA PRO A 79 3.87 15.26 -17.71
C PRO A 79 4.79 14.29 -16.96
N HIS A 80 4.54 12.97 -17.08
CA HIS A 80 5.49 11.99 -16.57
C HIS A 80 6.85 12.16 -17.25
N LYS A 81 7.94 11.97 -16.50
CA LYS A 81 9.28 11.91 -17.07
C LYS A 81 9.65 10.46 -17.41
N THR A 82 10.56 10.30 -18.37
CA THR A 82 11.21 9.00 -18.57
C THR A 82 12.13 8.73 -17.37
N PRO A 83 11.90 7.66 -16.59
CA PRO A 83 12.72 7.34 -15.43
C PRO A 83 14.09 6.81 -15.84
N ARG A 84 15.07 6.89 -14.93
CA ARG A 84 16.36 6.23 -15.09
C ARG A 84 16.32 4.86 -14.43
N ALA A 85 16.73 3.84 -15.19
CA ALA A 85 16.94 2.50 -14.63
C ALA A 85 17.99 2.54 -13.51
N LEU A 86 17.68 1.86 -12.41
CA LEU A 86 18.60 1.68 -11.30
C LEU A 86 19.82 0.84 -11.68
N GLU A 87 20.97 1.17 -11.14
CA GLU A 87 22.11 0.27 -11.06
C GLU A 87 21.87 -0.79 -9.96
N ILE A 88 22.55 -1.94 -10.03
CA ILE A 88 22.39 -3.03 -9.06
C ILE A 88 22.61 -2.54 -7.61
N GLY A 89 23.67 -1.76 -7.37
CA GLY A 89 23.95 -1.23 -6.02
C GLY A 89 22.87 -0.26 -5.51
N GLU A 90 22.11 0.38 -6.41
CA GLU A 90 20.97 1.21 -6.03
C GLU A 90 19.73 0.36 -5.70
N VAL A 91 19.54 -0.78 -6.37
CA VAL A 91 18.50 -1.76 -6.00
C VAL A 91 18.77 -2.28 -4.59
N GLU A 92 20.02 -2.66 -4.30
CA GLU A 92 20.45 -3.10 -2.96
C GLU A 92 20.24 -2.00 -1.90
N ALA A 93 20.58 -0.75 -2.21
CA ALA A 93 20.32 0.39 -1.31
C ALA A 93 18.82 0.56 -1.00
N ASN A 94 17.94 0.35 -1.98
CA ASN A 94 16.49 0.41 -1.75
C ASN A 94 16.01 -0.74 -0.85
N VAL A 95 16.59 -1.93 -0.93
CA VAL A 95 16.31 -3.02 0.02
C VAL A 95 16.67 -2.58 1.46
N CYS A 96 17.80 -1.88 1.64
CA CYS A 96 18.16 -1.29 2.92
C CYS A 96 17.17 -0.23 3.40
N ASP A 97 16.64 0.61 2.50
CA ASP A 97 15.62 1.61 2.83
C ASP A 97 14.33 0.94 3.35
N TYR A 98 13.87 -0.16 2.72
CA TYR A 98 12.71 -0.92 3.21
C TYR A 98 12.95 -1.49 4.61
N LYS A 99 14.14 -2.03 4.88
CA LYS A 99 14.53 -2.51 6.21
C LYS A 99 14.55 -1.39 7.24
N GLN A 100 15.12 -0.25 6.90
CA GLN A 100 15.17 0.91 7.79
C GLN A 100 13.77 1.45 8.08
N ALA A 101 12.90 1.53 7.09
CA ALA A 101 11.51 1.93 7.28
C ALA A 101 10.73 0.93 8.14
N ALA A 102 11.01 -0.38 8.02
CA ALA A 102 10.45 -1.39 8.92
C ALA A 102 10.95 -1.21 10.37
N LEU A 103 12.24 -0.92 10.59
CA LEU A 103 12.77 -0.60 11.92
C LEU A 103 12.07 0.62 12.52
N ASN A 104 11.91 1.67 11.72
CA ASN A 104 11.22 2.89 12.10
C ASN A 104 9.72 2.64 12.39
N ALA A 105 9.05 1.76 11.63
CA ALA A 105 7.68 1.35 11.90
C ALA A 105 7.55 0.63 13.25
N LYS A 106 8.49 -0.27 13.54
CA LYS A 106 8.53 -0.98 14.82
C LYS A 106 8.76 0.00 15.98
N GLU A 107 9.64 0.98 15.81
CA GLU A 107 9.90 2.04 16.80
C GLU A 107 8.67 2.95 17.01
N ALA A 108 7.95 3.29 15.94
CA ALA A 108 6.71 4.04 16.01
C ALA A 108 5.57 3.24 16.67
N GLY A 109 5.71 1.92 16.85
CA GLY A 109 4.71 1.09 17.51
C GLY A 109 3.66 0.51 16.56
N PHE A 110 3.94 0.40 15.26
CA PHE A 110 3.09 -0.39 14.36
C PHE A 110 3.12 -1.88 14.74
N ASP A 111 1.99 -2.56 14.58
CA ASP A 111 1.85 -3.99 14.85
C ASP A 111 2.52 -4.87 13.78
N GLY A 112 2.89 -4.26 12.66
CA GLY A 112 3.49 -4.90 11.51
C GLY A 112 3.54 -3.95 10.31
N VAL A 113 3.88 -4.50 9.15
CA VAL A 113 4.04 -3.74 7.92
C VAL A 113 3.35 -4.43 6.75
N GLU A 114 2.91 -3.66 5.76
CA GLU A 114 2.52 -4.18 4.46
C GLU A 114 3.50 -3.66 3.40
N VAL A 115 4.11 -4.57 2.63
CA VAL A 115 4.97 -4.21 1.49
C VAL A 115 4.08 -3.87 0.29
N HIS A 116 4.11 -2.61 -0.18
CA HIS A 116 3.28 -2.18 -1.30
C HIS A 116 3.88 -2.61 -2.65
N SER A 117 3.40 -3.73 -3.19
CA SER A 117 3.85 -4.34 -4.45
C SER A 117 2.75 -4.34 -5.53
N ALA A 118 2.03 -3.23 -5.65
CA ALA A 118 0.82 -3.12 -6.45
C ALA A 118 0.71 -1.74 -7.10
N ASN A 119 -0.33 -1.55 -7.90
CA ASN A 119 -0.77 -0.28 -8.49
C ASN A 119 0.31 0.41 -9.32
N GLY A 120 1.23 -0.35 -9.92
CA GLY A 120 2.31 0.15 -10.75
C GLY A 120 3.31 1.05 -10.02
N TYR A 121 3.41 0.91 -8.70
CA TYR A 121 4.48 1.53 -7.92
C TYR A 121 5.75 0.68 -7.97
N PHE A 122 6.76 1.08 -7.22
CA PHE A 122 8.15 0.70 -7.45
C PHE A 122 8.39 -0.82 -7.52
N ILE A 123 7.86 -1.62 -6.60
CA ILE A 123 8.05 -3.08 -6.66
C ILE A 123 7.25 -3.70 -7.81
N ASP A 124 6.01 -3.24 -8.06
CA ASP A 124 5.18 -3.73 -9.16
C ASP A 124 5.84 -3.44 -10.53
N GLN A 125 6.56 -2.32 -10.63
CA GLN A 125 7.38 -1.97 -11.80
C GLN A 125 8.48 -3.02 -12.06
N PHE A 126 9.06 -3.62 -11.02
CA PHE A 126 10.03 -4.72 -11.17
C PHE A 126 9.34 -6.04 -11.54
N LEU A 127 8.18 -6.34 -10.95
CA LEU A 127 7.47 -7.61 -11.17
C LEU A 127 6.98 -7.77 -12.61
N GLN A 128 6.47 -6.70 -13.21
CA GLN A 128 5.76 -6.75 -14.48
C GLN A 128 6.68 -6.53 -15.69
N SER A 129 6.59 -7.40 -16.71
CA SER A 129 7.42 -7.34 -17.92
C SER A 129 7.11 -6.13 -18.82
N THR A 130 5.92 -5.53 -18.67
CA THR A 130 5.56 -4.29 -19.37
C THR A 130 6.43 -3.10 -18.95
N SER A 131 6.92 -3.09 -17.70
CA SER A 131 7.78 -2.04 -17.16
C SER A 131 9.24 -2.47 -17.06
N ASN A 132 9.51 -3.68 -16.55
CA ASN A 132 10.87 -4.18 -16.34
C ASN A 132 11.41 -4.85 -17.60
N VAL A 133 12.27 -4.10 -18.29
CA VAL A 133 12.99 -4.54 -19.50
C VAL A 133 14.49 -4.74 -19.23
N ARG A 134 14.88 -4.94 -17.96
CA ARG A 134 16.29 -5.14 -17.57
C ARG A 134 16.83 -6.44 -18.13
N THR A 135 18.14 -6.49 -18.32
CA THR A 135 18.89 -7.66 -18.78
C THR A 135 19.87 -8.19 -17.73
N ASP A 136 19.82 -7.65 -16.52
CA ASP A 136 20.65 -8.08 -15.40
C ASP A 136 19.90 -9.04 -14.46
N ALA A 137 20.42 -9.24 -13.25
CA ALA A 137 19.87 -10.17 -12.27
C ALA A 137 18.45 -9.83 -11.80
N TYR A 138 17.93 -8.63 -12.10
CA TYR A 138 16.60 -8.17 -11.69
C TYR A 138 15.59 -8.09 -12.84
N GLY A 139 15.89 -8.59 -14.03
CA GLY A 139 14.93 -8.67 -15.13
C GLY A 139 15.12 -9.84 -16.10
N GLY A 140 14.36 -9.81 -17.19
CA GLY A 140 14.28 -10.91 -18.15
C GLY A 140 13.29 -11.97 -17.70
N SER A 141 13.69 -12.87 -16.81
CA SER A 141 12.83 -13.97 -16.34
C SER A 141 11.94 -13.58 -15.16
N VAL A 142 10.86 -14.34 -14.93
CA VAL A 142 9.94 -14.12 -13.80
C VAL A 142 10.68 -14.20 -12.46
N GLU A 143 11.63 -15.13 -12.32
CA GLU A 143 12.44 -15.29 -11.11
C GLU A 143 13.32 -14.07 -10.83
N ASN A 144 13.93 -13.51 -11.88
CA ASN A 144 14.74 -12.31 -11.75
C ASN A 144 13.88 -11.08 -11.43
N ARG A 145 12.71 -10.94 -12.03
CA ARG A 145 11.75 -9.86 -11.71
C ARG A 145 11.25 -9.96 -10.27
N TYR A 146 11.02 -11.18 -9.76
CA TYR A 146 10.64 -11.43 -8.38
C TYR A 146 11.77 -11.17 -7.37
N ARG A 147 13.04 -11.29 -7.79
CA ARG A 147 14.21 -11.19 -6.91
C ARG A 147 14.18 -9.95 -6.01
N PHE A 148 13.79 -8.80 -6.55
CA PHE A 148 13.73 -7.56 -5.77
C PHE A 148 12.73 -7.66 -4.61
N LEU A 149 11.52 -8.16 -4.86
CA LEU A 149 10.52 -8.39 -3.80
C LEU A 149 11.00 -9.43 -2.78
N LYS A 150 11.66 -10.49 -3.24
CA LYS A 150 12.24 -11.51 -2.34
C LYS A 150 13.26 -10.90 -1.38
N GLU A 151 14.20 -10.09 -1.90
CA GLU A 151 15.23 -9.45 -1.08
C GLU A 151 14.63 -8.46 -0.07
N ILE A 152 13.57 -7.73 -0.46
CA ILE A 152 12.79 -6.88 0.47
C ILE A 152 12.17 -7.72 1.59
N PHE A 153 11.53 -8.85 1.26
CA PHE A 153 10.97 -9.73 2.29
C PHE A 153 12.03 -10.23 3.25
N GLU A 154 13.17 -10.71 2.75
CA GLU A 154 14.28 -11.18 3.57
C GLU A 154 14.75 -10.07 4.54
N ALA A 155 14.88 -8.84 4.06
CA ALA A 155 15.31 -7.71 4.86
C ALA A 155 14.26 -7.27 5.91
N VAL A 156 12.98 -7.28 5.56
CA VAL A 156 11.87 -6.93 6.46
C VAL A 156 11.64 -8.02 7.52
N PHE A 157 11.85 -9.30 7.18
CA PHE A 157 11.74 -10.42 8.11
C PHE A 157 12.83 -10.43 9.19
N GLU A 158 13.94 -9.73 9.00
CA GLU A 158 14.90 -9.48 10.07
C GLU A 158 14.34 -8.54 11.17
N VAL A 159 13.27 -7.79 10.88
CA VAL A 159 12.68 -6.79 11.77
C VAL A 159 11.36 -7.27 12.37
N PHE A 160 10.48 -7.82 11.53
CA PHE A 160 9.17 -8.33 11.92
C PHE A 160 9.09 -9.83 11.65
N GLU A 161 8.44 -10.55 12.55
CA GLU A 161 8.03 -11.93 12.30
C GLU A 161 7.20 -12.02 11.01
N PRO A 162 7.34 -13.05 10.17
CA PRO A 162 6.60 -13.17 8.91
C PRO A 162 5.07 -13.02 9.05
N SER A 163 4.50 -13.42 10.20
CA SER A 163 3.06 -13.26 10.48
C SER A 163 2.61 -11.80 10.69
N ARG A 164 3.54 -10.85 10.76
CA ARG A 164 3.30 -9.41 10.92
C ARG A 164 3.67 -8.63 9.66
N VAL A 165 3.94 -9.32 8.55
CA VAL A 165 4.29 -8.71 7.27
C VAL A 165 3.24 -9.11 6.25
N GLY A 166 2.53 -8.13 5.71
CA GLY A 166 1.64 -8.28 4.57
C GLY A 166 2.33 -7.91 3.26
N VAL A 167 1.71 -8.29 2.15
CA VAL A 167 2.07 -7.79 0.81
C VAL A 167 0.80 -7.47 0.05
N LYS A 168 0.81 -6.32 -0.61
CA LYS A 168 -0.29 -5.92 -1.49
C LYS A 168 0.11 -6.14 -2.94
N LEU A 169 -0.73 -6.86 -3.67
CA LEU A 169 -0.57 -7.14 -5.11
C LEU A 169 -1.79 -6.63 -5.88
N SER A 170 -1.62 -6.35 -7.17
CA SER A 170 -2.72 -6.03 -8.08
C SER A 170 -2.56 -6.76 -9.42
N PRO A 171 -2.75 -8.10 -9.46
CA PRO A 171 -2.43 -8.90 -10.65
C PRO A 171 -3.15 -8.47 -11.94
N ASN A 172 -4.38 -7.97 -11.78
CA ASN A 172 -5.24 -7.49 -12.87
C ASN A 172 -5.29 -5.95 -12.95
N GLY A 173 -4.41 -5.26 -12.22
CA GLY A 173 -4.37 -3.80 -12.20
C GLY A 173 -3.72 -3.25 -13.47
N VAL A 174 -4.37 -2.26 -14.08
CA VAL A 174 -3.84 -1.51 -15.24
C VAL A 174 -3.37 -0.11 -14.89
N TYR A 175 -3.55 0.31 -13.64
CA TYR A 175 -3.17 1.63 -13.15
C TYR A 175 -1.66 1.87 -13.28
N ASN A 176 -1.24 3.11 -13.53
CA ASN A 176 0.16 3.49 -13.76
C ASN A 176 0.85 2.74 -14.92
N GLY A 177 0.08 2.41 -15.96
CA GLY A 177 0.59 1.74 -17.17
C GLY A 177 1.05 0.30 -16.91
N MET A 178 0.35 -0.41 -16.03
CA MET A 178 0.57 -1.83 -15.74
C MET A 178 -0.33 -2.71 -16.60
N GLY A 179 -0.11 -4.03 -16.54
CA GLY A 179 -0.87 -5.03 -17.27
C GLY A 179 -0.01 -5.77 -18.29
N SER A 180 0.89 -6.63 -17.82
CA SER A 180 1.72 -7.44 -18.72
C SER A 180 0.95 -8.62 -19.31
N ALA A 181 1.31 -9.02 -20.53
CA ALA A 181 0.72 -10.19 -21.18
C ALA A 181 0.99 -11.49 -20.39
N ASP A 182 2.08 -11.55 -19.64
CA ASP A 182 2.51 -12.66 -18.79
C ASP A 182 2.13 -12.45 -17.30
N ASN A 183 1.14 -11.60 -16.99
CA ASN A 183 0.74 -11.35 -15.60
C ASN A 183 0.25 -12.61 -14.88
N ILE A 184 -0.48 -13.52 -15.54
CA ILE A 184 -0.92 -14.77 -14.92
C ILE A 184 0.30 -15.57 -14.42
N GLU A 185 1.27 -15.83 -15.30
CA GLU A 185 2.50 -16.54 -14.96
C GLU A 185 3.29 -15.82 -13.86
N THR A 186 3.44 -14.49 -14.00
CA THR A 186 4.16 -13.66 -13.02
C THR A 186 3.55 -13.76 -11.64
N PHE A 187 2.25 -13.56 -11.51
CA PHE A 187 1.59 -13.52 -10.19
C PHE A 187 1.32 -14.91 -9.63
N GLU A 188 1.15 -15.95 -10.44
CA GLU A 188 1.17 -17.36 -9.98
C GLU A 188 2.53 -17.71 -9.34
N TYR A 189 3.62 -17.31 -9.98
CA TYR A 189 4.97 -17.50 -9.44
C TYR A 189 5.16 -16.71 -8.13
N VAL A 190 4.81 -15.42 -8.12
CA VAL A 190 4.93 -14.57 -6.92
C VAL A 190 4.13 -15.14 -5.74
N MET A 191 2.89 -15.56 -5.96
CA MET A 191 2.06 -16.18 -4.91
C MET A 191 2.66 -17.50 -4.42
N THR A 192 3.17 -18.33 -5.32
CA THR A 192 3.85 -19.59 -4.98
C THR A 192 5.10 -19.35 -4.12
N GLU A 193 5.92 -18.36 -4.44
CA GLU A 193 7.11 -18.03 -3.65
C GLU A 193 6.76 -17.41 -2.28
N ILE A 194 5.73 -16.56 -2.23
CA ILE A 194 5.19 -16.02 -0.98
C ILE A 194 4.75 -17.16 -0.03
N GLU A 195 4.09 -18.20 -0.54
CA GLU A 195 3.71 -19.37 0.27
C GLU A 195 4.93 -20.14 0.83
N LYS A 196 6.05 -20.17 0.09
CA LYS A 196 7.30 -20.83 0.52
C LYS A 196 8.02 -20.07 1.63
N LEU A 197 7.99 -18.73 1.61
CA LEU A 197 8.80 -17.86 2.47
C LEU A 197 8.40 -17.79 3.96
N GLY A 198 7.42 -18.57 4.41
CA GLY A 198 7.22 -18.71 5.86
C GLY A 198 6.12 -17.83 6.49
N PHE A 199 5.10 -17.42 5.73
CA PHE A 199 3.74 -17.41 6.30
C PHE A 199 3.37 -18.78 6.92
N ALA A 200 4.15 -19.82 6.61
CA ALA A 200 4.13 -21.15 7.18
C ALA A 200 4.24 -21.25 8.72
N TYR A 201 4.64 -20.22 9.49
CA TYR A 201 4.49 -20.32 10.96
C TYR A 201 3.04 -20.15 11.44
N VAL A 202 2.15 -19.66 10.56
CA VAL A 202 0.67 -19.66 10.73
C VAL A 202 0.03 -20.90 10.10
N LYS A 203 0.82 -21.88 9.63
CA LYS A 203 0.31 -23.11 9.02
C LYS A 203 -0.44 -24.01 10.02
N LYS A 204 -0.28 -23.78 11.32
CA LYS A 204 -0.92 -24.60 12.37
C LYS A 204 -2.29 -24.08 12.85
N LEU A 205 -2.74 -22.92 12.37
CA LEU A 205 -4.06 -22.37 12.74
C LEU A 205 -4.97 -22.09 11.53
N LEU A 206 -4.44 -21.81 10.33
CA LEU A 206 -5.26 -21.34 9.20
C LEU A 206 -5.07 -22.04 7.83
N LYS A 207 -4.29 -23.13 7.75
CA LYS A 207 -4.05 -23.98 6.55
C LYS A 207 -3.40 -23.33 5.30
N THR A 208 -3.55 -22.02 5.04
CA THR A 208 -2.86 -21.25 3.97
C THR A 208 -2.50 -19.82 4.44
N THR A 209 -1.70 -19.07 3.67
CA THR A 209 -1.50 -17.63 3.87
C THR A 209 -2.84 -16.91 3.74
N PRO A 210 -3.30 -16.14 4.75
CA PRO A 210 -4.60 -15.46 4.68
C PRO A 210 -4.64 -14.46 3.51
N ILE A 211 -5.65 -14.59 2.65
CA ILE A 211 -5.92 -13.65 1.57
C ILE A 211 -6.90 -12.60 2.08
N VAL A 212 -6.55 -11.33 1.89
CA VAL A 212 -7.43 -10.19 2.11
C VAL A 212 -7.82 -9.62 0.75
N ALA A 213 -9.06 -9.84 0.31
CA ALA A 213 -9.53 -9.23 -0.93
C ALA A 213 -9.88 -7.76 -0.72
N ASN A 214 -9.86 -7.01 -1.81
CA ASN A 214 -10.18 -5.59 -1.82
C ASN A 214 -10.83 -5.21 -3.16
N CYS A 215 -11.43 -4.03 -3.20
CA CYS A 215 -12.03 -3.40 -4.38
C CYS A 215 -13.35 -4.03 -4.84
N GLY A 216 -14.41 -3.21 -4.88
CA GLY A 216 -15.70 -3.58 -5.48
C GLY A 216 -16.61 -4.44 -4.61
N TYR A 217 -16.17 -4.89 -3.44
CA TYR A 217 -17.02 -5.62 -2.50
C TYR A 217 -18.11 -4.71 -1.89
N THR A 218 -19.34 -5.21 -1.87
CA THR A 218 -20.41 -4.72 -0.98
C THR A 218 -20.35 -5.51 0.33
N PRO A 219 -21.03 -5.07 1.40
CA PRO A 219 -21.13 -5.88 2.62
C PRO A 219 -21.63 -7.30 2.35
N GLU A 220 -22.64 -7.45 1.50
CA GLU A 220 -23.27 -8.74 1.19
C GLU A 220 -22.33 -9.64 0.38
N SER A 221 -21.64 -9.09 -0.63
CA SER A 221 -20.69 -9.90 -1.41
C SER A 221 -19.44 -10.23 -0.61
N ALA A 222 -19.03 -9.38 0.34
CA ALA A 222 -17.93 -9.66 1.26
C ALA A 222 -18.30 -10.78 2.24
N GLU A 223 -19.50 -10.71 2.84
CA GLU A 223 -19.99 -11.76 3.74
C GLU A 223 -20.09 -13.11 3.02
N ALA A 224 -20.65 -13.13 1.81
CA ALA A 224 -20.76 -14.34 1.01
C ALA A 224 -19.37 -14.95 0.67
N ALA A 225 -18.40 -14.11 0.30
CA ALA A 225 -17.07 -14.58 -0.07
C ALA A 225 -16.27 -15.08 1.15
N VAL A 226 -16.34 -14.38 2.29
CA VAL A 226 -15.72 -14.83 3.54
C VAL A 226 -16.37 -16.11 4.06
N ALA A 227 -17.70 -16.24 3.95
CA ALA A 227 -18.41 -17.47 4.33
C ALA A 227 -18.04 -18.67 3.43
N ALA A 228 -17.73 -18.42 2.15
CA ALA A 228 -17.19 -19.43 1.24
C ALA A 228 -15.73 -19.82 1.58
N GLY A 229 -15.06 -19.04 2.42
CA GLY A 229 -13.70 -19.30 2.89
C GLY A 229 -12.61 -18.80 1.95
N ASP A 230 -12.94 -18.04 0.91
CA ASP A 230 -12.00 -17.43 -0.03
C ASP A 230 -12.59 -16.11 -0.59
N PRO A 231 -12.11 -14.94 -0.11
CA PRO A 231 -10.95 -14.71 0.75
C PRO A 231 -11.25 -14.96 2.24
N GLN A 232 -10.21 -14.93 3.10
CA GLN A 232 -10.42 -15.01 4.56
C GLN A 232 -10.82 -13.67 5.20
N ALA A 233 -10.57 -12.55 4.52
CA ALA A 233 -11.04 -11.24 4.92
C ALA A 233 -11.24 -10.31 3.72
N VAL A 234 -11.95 -9.21 3.93
CA VAL A 234 -12.16 -8.16 2.91
C VAL A 234 -11.78 -6.81 3.51
N ALA A 235 -10.97 -6.04 2.79
CA ALA A 235 -10.63 -4.67 3.12
C ALA A 235 -11.61 -3.70 2.42
N PHE A 236 -12.03 -2.67 3.17
CA PHE A 236 -12.88 -1.58 2.67
C PHE A 236 -12.10 -0.25 2.72
N GLY A 237 -12.07 0.47 1.60
CA GLY A 237 -11.45 1.79 1.50
C GLY A 237 -12.50 2.91 1.51
N ARG A 238 -12.99 3.29 0.32
CA ARG A 238 -13.94 4.40 0.12
C ARG A 238 -15.07 4.53 1.16
N PRO A 239 -15.81 3.46 1.53
CA PRO A 239 -16.90 3.58 2.51
C PRO A 239 -16.45 4.00 3.91
N THR A 240 -15.21 3.68 4.31
CA THR A 240 -14.70 4.01 5.65
C THR A 240 -14.30 5.47 5.78
N LEU A 241 -14.07 6.18 4.66
CA LEU A 241 -13.79 7.61 4.66
C LEU A 241 -14.97 8.43 5.21
N SER A 242 -16.21 8.11 4.81
CA SER A 242 -17.42 8.79 5.31
C SER A 242 -18.08 8.12 6.50
N ASN A 243 -17.56 6.95 6.94
CA ASN A 243 -18.13 6.17 8.03
C ASN A 243 -17.00 5.65 8.94
N PRO A 244 -16.49 6.45 9.90
CA PRO A 244 -15.44 6.00 10.82
C PRO A 244 -15.84 4.76 11.64
N ASP A 245 -17.14 4.59 11.91
CA ASP A 245 -17.76 3.44 12.56
C ASP A 245 -18.31 2.39 11.58
N TYR A 246 -17.79 2.31 10.35
CA TYR A 246 -18.30 1.45 9.28
C TYR A 246 -18.60 0.00 9.75
N VAL A 247 -17.68 -0.61 10.49
CA VAL A 247 -17.83 -1.98 11.01
C VAL A 247 -19.02 -2.10 11.98
N ASP A 248 -19.19 -1.12 12.87
CA ASP A 248 -20.31 -1.13 13.82
C ASP A 248 -21.64 -0.88 13.11
N ARG A 249 -21.64 -0.09 12.03
CA ARG A 249 -22.84 0.08 11.21
C ARG A 249 -23.25 -1.23 10.54
N LEU A 250 -22.31 -1.96 9.95
CA LEU A 250 -22.57 -3.27 9.35
C LEU A 250 -23.13 -4.27 10.38
N LYS A 251 -22.49 -4.37 11.56
CA LYS A 251 -22.93 -5.29 12.64
C LYS A 251 -24.35 -5.02 13.12
N ASN A 252 -24.74 -3.74 13.18
CA ASN A 252 -26.02 -3.33 13.74
C ASN A 252 -27.09 -3.06 12.66
N GLY A 253 -26.77 -3.23 11.38
CA GLY A 253 -27.66 -2.88 10.27
C GLY A 253 -27.97 -1.39 10.19
N ASN A 254 -27.08 -0.52 10.66
CA ASN A 254 -27.27 0.93 10.56
C ASN A 254 -26.98 1.42 9.14
N PRO A 255 -27.63 2.52 8.68
CA PRO A 255 -27.38 3.10 7.37
C PRO A 255 -25.90 3.48 7.17
N ILE A 256 -25.36 3.17 6.00
CA ILE A 256 -24.03 3.60 5.55
C ILE A 256 -24.18 4.92 4.79
N ALA A 257 -23.44 5.95 5.21
CA ALA A 257 -23.41 7.23 4.50
C ALA A 257 -22.73 7.07 3.14
N ASP A 258 -23.16 7.88 2.16
CA ASP A 258 -22.56 7.92 0.84
C ASP A 258 -21.05 8.20 0.92
N THR A 259 -20.30 7.66 -0.04
CA THR A 259 -18.87 7.93 -0.14
C THR A 259 -18.65 9.41 -0.43
N LEU A 260 -17.66 10.01 0.23
CA LEU A 260 -17.24 11.38 -0.08
C LEU A 260 -16.93 11.53 -1.59
N PRO A 261 -17.17 12.71 -2.17
CA PRO A 261 -16.78 12.96 -3.55
C PRO A 261 -15.26 12.91 -3.70
N ASN A 262 -14.79 12.51 -4.89
CA ASN A 262 -13.38 12.23 -5.15
C ASN A 262 -12.44 13.43 -4.93
N ASP A 263 -12.94 14.64 -5.15
CA ASP A 263 -12.21 15.90 -4.94
C ASP A 263 -11.85 16.15 -3.47
N GLN A 264 -12.53 15.48 -2.53
CA GLN A 264 -12.25 15.56 -1.09
C GLN A 264 -11.33 14.44 -0.58
N TRP A 265 -10.95 13.46 -1.40
CA TRP A 265 -10.11 12.34 -0.94
C TRP A 265 -8.64 12.71 -0.75
N PHE A 266 -8.20 13.83 -1.36
CA PHE A 266 -6.80 14.22 -1.38
C PHE A 266 -6.62 15.64 -0.82
N GLY A 267 -5.57 15.82 -0.01
CA GLY A 267 -5.14 17.13 0.44
C GLY A 267 -4.79 18.03 -0.74
N ARG A 268 -5.27 19.27 -0.72
CA ARG A 268 -4.94 20.33 -1.69
C ARG A 268 -4.46 21.55 -0.92
N ALA A 269 -3.79 22.48 -1.60
CA ALA A 269 -3.30 23.72 -0.98
C ALA A 269 -4.43 24.48 -0.23
N GLU A 270 -5.64 24.48 -0.80
CA GLU A 270 -6.84 25.09 -0.21
C GLU A 270 -7.34 24.36 1.05
N HIS A 271 -7.13 23.05 1.15
CA HIS A 271 -7.54 22.25 2.32
C HIS A 271 -6.69 22.53 3.56
N ARG A 272 -5.49 23.15 3.42
CA ARG A 272 -4.66 23.53 4.57
C ARG A 272 -5.28 24.58 5.48
N LEU A 273 -6.27 25.33 4.99
CA LEU A 273 -7.00 26.31 5.81
C LEU A 273 -8.08 25.67 6.68
N THR A 274 -8.54 24.48 6.32
CA THR A 274 -9.54 23.68 7.04
C THR A 274 -9.21 22.18 6.95
N PRO A 275 -8.06 21.74 7.49
CA PRO A 275 -7.56 20.37 7.32
C PRO A 275 -8.49 19.30 7.91
N GLU A 276 -9.43 19.71 8.76
CA GLU A 276 -10.42 18.84 9.37
C GLU A 276 -11.55 18.44 8.40
N LYS A 277 -11.81 19.27 7.39
CA LYS A 277 -12.99 19.17 6.53
C LYS A 277 -12.93 17.96 5.61
N GLY A 278 -13.93 17.09 5.70
CA GLY A 278 -13.98 15.83 4.94
C GLY A 278 -12.98 14.78 5.45
N TYR A 279 -12.42 14.96 6.65
CA TYR A 279 -11.45 14.04 7.25
C TYR A 279 -11.82 13.68 8.68
N ILE A 280 -11.73 14.64 9.62
CA ILE A 280 -12.06 14.40 11.05
C ILE A 280 -13.31 15.15 11.53
N ASP A 281 -13.95 15.96 10.68
CA ASP A 281 -15.25 16.57 10.95
C ASP A 281 -16.45 15.64 10.68
N ILE A 282 -16.17 14.39 10.31
CA ILE A 282 -17.16 13.36 10.01
C ILE A 282 -17.62 12.72 11.33
N PRO A 283 -18.94 12.55 11.55
CA PRO A 283 -19.45 11.93 12.77
C PRO A 283 -18.84 10.56 13.03
N VAL A 284 -18.14 10.42 14.15
CA VAL A 284 -17.42 9.19 14.52
C VAL A 284 -18.36 8.02 14.81
N LYS A 285 -19.61 8.29 15.20
CA LYS A 285 -20.64 7.27 15.47
C LYS A 285 -21.95 7.65 14.79
N TYR A 286 -22.66 6.64 14.31
CA TYR A 286 -24.04 6.78 13.87
C TYR A 286 -24.91 7.33 15.01
N ASN A 287 -25.61 8.43 14.73
CA ASN A 287 -26.57 9.02 15.64
C ASN A 287 -27.94 9.09 14.93
N PRO A 288 -28.92 8.25 15.32
CA PRO A 288 -30.23 8.25 14.69
C PRO A 288 -31.00 9.57 14.87
N ALA A 289 -30.65 10.40 15.86
CA ALA A 289 -31.29 11.69 16.09
C ALA A 289 -30.81 12.80 15.13
N VAL A 290 -29.71 12.57 14.40
CA VAL A 290 -29.15 13.53 13.41
C VAL A 290 -29.51 13.11 11.98
N ALA A 291 -29.92 11.86 11.78
CA ALA A 291 -30.23 11.29 10.47
C ALA A 291 -31.71 11.44 10.05
N ALA A 292 -32.56 12.04 10.89
CA ALA A 292 -33.98 12.31 10.67
C ALA A 292 -34.22 13.81 10.46
#